data_AF-A0A9N9BJI2-F1
#
_entry.id   AF-A0A9N9BJI2-F1
#
_cell.length_a   1.000
_cell.length_b   1.000
_cell.length_c   1.000
_cell.angle_alpha   90.00
_cell.angle_beta   90.00
_cell.angle_gamma   90.00
#
_symmetry.space_group_name_H-M   'P 1'
#
loop_
_entity.id
_entity.type
_entity.pdbx_description
1 polymer ?
#
loop_
_entity_poly.entity_id
_entity_poly.type
_entity_poly.pdbx_seq_one_letter_code
_entity_poly.pdbx_strand_id
1 'polypeptide(L)'
;MTSFPSIQKPLFYVTFEPRIKWNDNSIILLLSFLKENKEVLKVLVENRGGIGDITIKKELWEHASEVVFFGANIYYSPDQCENKWWNIRRACMRNRNYRYMSEVREIDPRI
;
A
#
# COMPACT_ATOMS: atom_id res chain seq x y z
N MET A 1 31.54 13.90 -44.15
CA MET A 1 31.48 13.98 -42.67
C MET A 1 30.06 14.34 -42.28
N THR A 2 29.22 13.35 -41.98
CA THR A 2 27.82 13.55 -41.58
C THR A 2 27.74 13.64 -40.06
N SER A 3 27.42 14.83 -39.55
CA SER A 3 27.14 15.03 -38.11
C SER A 3 25.72 14.56 -37.82
N PHE A 4 25.58 13.59 -36.93
CA PHE A 4 24.27 13.23 -36.36
C PHE A 4 23.79 14.37 -35.44
N PRO A 5 22.52 14.79 -35.49
CA PRO A 5 21.97 15.64 -34.46
C PRO A 5 21.81 14.83 -33.17
N SER A 6 22.38 15.34 -32.08
CA SER A 6 22.21 14.82 -30.74
C SER A 6 20.73 14.75 -30.38
N ILE A 7 20.20 13.54 -30.17
CA ILE A 7 18.86 13.34 -29.64
C ILE A 7 18.88 13.83 -28.18
N GLN A 8 18.34 15.03 -27.97
CA GLN A 8 18.12 15.58 -26.66
C GLN A 8 17.01 14.76 -26.01
N LYS A 9 17.39 13.89 -25.07
CA LYS A 9 16.47 13.04 -24.30
C LYS A 9 15.43 13.95 -23.63
N PRO A 10 14.12 13.66 -23.75
CA PRO A 10 13.11 14.50 -23.14
C PRO A 10 13.23 14.46 -21.61
N LEU A 11 13.19 15.65 -21.03
CA LEU A 11 13.08 15.89 -19.60
C LEU A 11 11.93 15.05 -19.02
N PHE A 12 12.21 14.46 -17.87
CA PHE A 12 11.27 13.72 -17.02
C PHE A 12 9.85 14.27 -17.12
N TYR A 13 8.95 13.54 -17.78
CA TYR A 13 7.53 13.71 -17.54
C TYR A 13 7.28 13.24 -16.10
N VAL A 14 7.12 14.19 -15.18
CA VAL A 14 6.44 13.90 -13.92
C VAL A 14 4.99 13.65 -14.31
N THR A 15 4.64 12.40 -14.58
CA THR A 15 3.25 12.00 -14.76
C THR A 15 2.54 12.35 -13.46
N PHE A 16 1.71 13.39 -13.51
CA PHE A 16 0.81 13.72 -12.41
C PHE A 16 -0.27 12.64 -12.41
N GLU A 17 0.08 11.45 -11.90
CA GLU A 17 -0.88 10.36 -11.83
C GLU A 17 -2.05 10.82 -10.96
N PRO A 18 -3.28 10.82 -11.50
CA PRO A 18 -4.44 11.22 -10.72
C PRO A 18 -4.50 10.36 -9.46
N ARG A 19 -4.69 11.00 -8.31
CA ARG A 19 -4.80 10.28 -7.02
C ARG A 19 -5.86 9.20 -7.16
N ILE A 20 -5.43 7.95 -7.14
CA ILE A 20 -6.31 6.80 -7.26
C ILE A 20 -7.33 6.84 -6.13
N LYS A 21 -8.62 6.90 -6.51
CA LYS A 21 -9.72 6.85 -5.56
C LYS A 21 -9.94 5.40 -5.14
N TRP A 22 -9.79 5.17 -3.85
CA TRP A 22 -10.17 3.91 -3.22
C TRP A 22 -11.66 3.97 -2.88
N ASN A 23 -12.41 2.94 -3.26
CA ASN A 23 -13.77 2.76 -2.76
C ASN A 23 -13.75 2.05 -1.39
N ASP A 24 -14.85 2.14 -0.65
CA ASP A 24 -14.93 1.58 0.71
C ASP A 24 -14.83 0.05 0.71
N ASN A 25 -15.38 -0.65 -0.30
CA ASN A 25 -15.30 -2.11 -0.41
C ASN A 25 -13.84 -2.60 -0.53
N SER A 26 -13.05 -1.98 -1.40
CA SER A 26 -11.63 -2.29 -1.58
C SER A 26 -10.82 -2.04 -0.31
N ILE A 27 -11.18 -0.99 0.45
CA ILE A 27 -10.54 -0.71 1.74
C ILE A 27 -10.90 -1.78 2.77
N ILE A 28 -12.17 -2.19 2.86
CA ILE A 28 -12.62 -3.23 3.78
C ILE A 28 -11.94 -4.57 3.47
N LEU A 29 -11.83 -4.94 2.19
CA LEU A 29 -11.11 -6.15 1.76
C LEU A 29 -9.64 -6.10 2.15
N LEU A 30 -8.96 -4.97 1.89
CA LEU A 30 -7.57 -4.77 2.32
C LEU A 30 -7.42 -4.91 3.84
N LEU A 31 -8.27 -4.25 4.63
CA LEU A 31 -8.19 -4.31 6.09
C LEU A 31 -8.51 -5.71 6.64
N SER A 32 -9.46 -6.41 6.04
CA SER A 32 -9.81 -7.78 6.42
C SER A 32 -8.64 -8.73 6.19
N PHE A 33 -8.00 -8.65 5.02
CA PHE A 33 -6.79 -9.41 4.72
C PHE A 33 -5.64 -9.11 5.71
N LEU A 34 -5.40 -7.83 6.00
CA LEU A 34 -4.35 -7.43 6.94
C LEU A 34 -4.64 -7.86 8.38
N LYS A 35 -5.92 -7.96 8.77
CA LYS A 35 -6.33 -8.48 10.07
C LYS A 35 -6.01 -9.97 10.21
N GLU A 36 -6.23 -10.75 9.16
CA GLU A 36 -5.85 -12.17 9.12
C GLU A 36 -4.33 -12.36 9.16
N ASN A 37 -3.58 -11.44 8.55
CA ASN A 37 -2.12 -11.48 8.43
C ASN A 37 -1.39 -10.55 9.41
N LYS A 38 -2.05 -10.15 10.51
CA LYS A 38 -1.55 -9.11 11.43
C LYS A 38 -0.22 -9.45 12.10
N GLU A 39 0.09 -10.74 12.31
CA GLU A 39 1.37 -11.16 12.88
C GLU A 39 2.53 -10.92 11.91
N VAL A 40 2.31 -11.18 10.62
CA VAL A 40 3.30 -10.86 9.57
C VAL A 40 3.50 -9.35 9.50
N LEU A 41 2.40 -8.59 9.47
CA LEU A 41 2.45 -7.14 9.44
C LEU A 41 3.14 -6.55 10.70
N LYS A 42 2.97 -7.17 11.87
CA LYS A 42 3.62 -6.76 13.11
C LYS A 42 5.15 -6.89 13.01
N VAL A 43 5.63 -8.00 12.46
CA VAL A 43 7.07 -8.21 12.19
C VAL A 43 7.60 -7.10 11.28
N LEU A 44 6.89 -6.77 10.19
CA LEU A 44 7.28 -5.68 9.29
C LEU A 44 7.32 -4.30 9.98
N VAL A 45 6.38 -4.05 10.90
CA VAL A 45 6.34 -2.78 11.66
C VAL A 45 7.50 -2.70 12.66
N GLU A 46 7.88 -3.81 13.28
CA GLU A 46 8.91 -3.90 14.31
C GLU A 46 10.33 -3.94 13.74
N ASN A 47 10.55 -4.60 12.60
CA ASN A 47 11.87 -4.90 12.04
C ASN A 47 12.28 -4.00 10.87
N ARG A 48 12.06 -2.68 10.97
CA ARG A 48 12.44 -1.70 9.94
C ARG A 48 13.90 -1.85 9.49
N GLY A 49 14.17 -2.63 8.43
CA GLY A 49 15.48 -2.72 7.76
C GLY A 49 16.12 -4.11 7.61
N GLY A 50 15.46 -5.22 7.95
CA GLY A 50 16.05 -6.57 7.76
C GLY A 50 15.95 -7.09 6.32
N ILE A 51 16.95 -7.83 5.82
CA ILE A 51 16.91 -8.44 4.47
C ILE A 51 15.79 -9.50 4.34
N GLY A 52 15.53 -10.26 5.42
CA GLY A 52 14.40 -11.19 5.48
C GLY A 52 13.02 -10.52 5.45
N ASP A 53 12.97 -9.22 5.75
CA ASP A 53 11.77 -8.39 5.72
C ASP A 53 11.32 -8.14 4.27
N ILE A 54 12.23 -8.09 3.31
CA ILE A 54 11.95 -7.66 1.93
C ILE A 54 11.05 -8.68 1.20
N THR A 55 11.36 -9.97 1.28
CA THR A 55 10.57 -11.02 0.61
C THR A 55 9.20 -11.15 1.24
N ILE A 56 9.14 -11.24 2.58
CA ILE A 56 7.88 -11.34 3.33
C ILE A 56 7.00 -10.11 3.07
N LYS A 57 7.60 -8.92 3.06
CA LYS A 57 6.90 -7.68 2.73
C LYS A 57 6.32 -7.73 1.32
N LYS A 58 7.12 -8.16 0.34
CA LYS A 58 6.69 -8.22 -1.06
C LYS A 58 5.50 -9.17 -1.22
N GLU A 59 5.60 -10.39 -0.69
CA GLU A 59 4.53 -11.39 -0.75
C GLU A 59 3.24 -10.91 -0.07
N LEU A 60 3.35 -10.25 1.10
CA LEU A 60 2.19 -9.70 1.80
C LEU A 60 1.41 -8.73 0.92
N TRP A 61 2.10 -7.78 0.26
CA TRP A 61 1.45 -6.76 -0.54
C TRP A 61 1.00 -7.28 -1.91
N GLU A 62 1.67 -8.29 -2.47
CA GLU A 62 1.22 -9.00 -3.67
C GLU A 62 -0.11 -9.70 -3.42
N HIS A 63 -0.21 -10.50 -2.35
CA HIS A 63 -1.48 -11.15 -2.00
C HIS A 63 -2.57 -10.15 -1.62
N ALA A 64 -2.23 -9.05 -0.94
CA ALA A 64 -3.20 -7.99 -0.65
C ALA A 64 -3.80 -7.39 -1.95
N SER A 65 -2.96 -7.15 -2.95
CA SER A 65 -3.37 -6.67 -4.28
C SER A 65 -4.31 -7.66 -4.96
N GLU A 66 -3.99 -8.95 -4.93
CA GLU A 66 -4.84 -10.02 -5.48
C GLU A 66 -6.20 -10.09 -4.80
N VAL A 67 -6.24 -10.10 -3.45
CA VAL A 67 -7.49 -10.16 -2.68
C VAL A 67 -8.41 -8.99 -3.02
N VAL A 68 -7.86 -7.77 -3.09
CA VAL A 68 -8.65 -6.59 -3.46
C VAL A 68 -9.13 -6.69 -4.91
N PHE A 69 -8.27 -7.15 -5.83
CA PHE A 69 -8.64 -7.34 -7.22
C PHE A 69 -9.79 -8.34 -7.39
N PHE A 70 -9.69 -9.54 -6.79
CA PHE A 70 -10.73 -10.56 -6.90
C PHE A 70 -12.02 -10.20 -6.14
N GLY A 71 -11.91 -9.48 -5.02
CA GLY A 71 -13.07 -9.13 -4.20
C GLY A 71 -13.82 -7.87 -4.65
N ALA A 72 -13.14 -6.89 -5.25
CA ALA A 72 -13.73 -5.62 -5.68
C ALA A 72 -13.72 -5.39 -7.20
N ASN A 73 -13.10 -6.27 -7.97
CA ASN A 73 -12.89 -6.13 -9.42
C ASN A 73 -12.17 -4.81 -9.79
N ILE A 74 -11.25 -4.36 -8.92
CA ILE A 74 -10.40 -3.19 -9.15
C ILE A 74 -8.98 -3.54 -8.77
N TYR A 75 -8.06 -3.31 -9.71
CA TYR A 75 -6.65 -3.54 -9.48
C TYR A 75 -6.02 -2.34 -8.76
N TYR A 76 -5.37 -2.63 -7.63
CA TYR A 76 -4.46 -1.71 -6.97
C TYR A 76 -3.13 -2.42 -6.84
N SER A 77 -2.03 -1.79 -7.24
CA SER A 77 -0.72 -2.44 -7.16
C SER A 77 -0.33 -2.75 -5.71
N PRO A 78 0.61 -3.68 -5.48
CA PRO A 78 1.15 -3.97 -4.15
C PRO A 78 1.61 -2.70 -3.40
N ASP A 79 2.33 -1.82 -4.10
CA ASP A 79 2.78 -0.53 -3.55
C ASP A 79 1.61 0.39 -3.17
N GLN A 80 0.52 0.37 -3.93
CA GLN A 80 -0.68 1.14 -3.61
C GLN A 80 -1.39 0.60 -2.37
N CYS A 81 -1.44 -0.73 -2.21
CA CYS A 81 -1.97 -1.38 -1.01
C CYS A 81 -1.14 -1.03 0.24
N GLU A 82 0.19 -1.11 0.13
CA GLU A 82 1.11 -0.70 1.21
C GLU A 82 0.88 0.76 1.60
N ASN A 83 0.94 1.66 0.62
CA ASN A 83 0.76 3.09 0.86
C ASN A 83 -0.62 3.39 1.45
N LYS A 84 -1.66 2.67 1.03
CA LYS A 84 -3.02 2.84 1.55
C LYS A 84 -3.09 2.46 3.02
N TRP A 85 -2.52 1.32 3.41
CA TRP A 85 -2.45 0.90 4.82
C TRP A 85 -1.77 1.97 5.68
N TRP A 86 -0.58 2.43 5.29
CA TRP A 86 0.16 3.43 6.06
C TRP A 86 -0.59 4.77 6.17
N ASN A 87 -1.30 5.17 5.13
CA ASN A 87 -2.13 6.37 5.14
C ASN A 87 -3.33 6.24 6.08
N ILE A 88 -4.03 5.10 6.07
CA ILE A 88 -5.13 4.79 7.00
C ILE A 88 -4.60 4.80 8.44
N ARG A 89 -3.52 4.06 8.72
CA ARG A 89 -2.89 3.99 10.04
C ARG A 89 -2.50 5.37 10.56
N ARG A 90 -1.88 6.20 9.72
CA ARG A 90 -1.53 7.59 10.06
C ARG A 90 -2.75 8.47 10.29
N ALA A 91 -3.84 8.26 9.55
CA ALA A 91 -5.09 8.99 9.77
C ALA A 91 -5.71 8.64 11.13
N CYS A 92 -5.72 7.37 11.52
CA CYS A 92 -6.16 6.91 12.84
C CYS A 92 -5.33 7.51 13.98
N MET A 93 -4.00 7.59 13.83
CA MET A 93 -3.14 8.26 14.83
C MET A 93 -3.48 9.74 15.02
N ARG A 94 -3.94 10.42 13.97
CA ARG A 94 -4.26 11.86 14.00
C ARG A 94 -5.69 12.13 14.45
N ASN A 95 -6.61 11.21 14.18
CA ASN A 95 -8.03 11.35 14.47
C ASN A 95 -8.59 10.02 14.98
N ARG A 96 -8.88 9.96 16.29
CA ARG A 96 -9.47 8.76 16.92
C ARG A 96 -10.89 8.43 16.45
N ASN A 97 -11.57 9.36 15.80
CA ASN A 97 -12.89 9.16 15.19
C ASN A 97 -12.80 8.83 13.70
N TYR A 98 -11.62 8.45 13.19
CA TYR A 98 -11.47 8.03 11.81
C TYR A 98 -12.31 6.77 11.54
N ARG A 99 -12.93 6.71 10.36
CA ARG A 99 -13.92 5.67 10.00
C ARG A 99 -13.46 4.23 10.27
N TYR A 100 -12.17 3.95 10.04
CA TYR A 100 -11.59 2.61 10.15
C TYR A 100 -10.83 2.36 11.45
N MET A 101 -11.09 3.15 12.50
CA MET A 101 -10.33 3.08 13.77
C MET A 101 -10.45 1.71 14.45
N SER A 102 -11.64 1.10 14.45
CA SER A 102 -11.91 -0.22 15.03
C SER A 102 -11.03 -1.30 14.40
N GLU A 103 -11.06 -1.39 13.07
CA GLU A 103 -10.34 -2.38 12.28
C GLU A 103 -8.83 -2.20 12.43
N VAL A 104 -8.36 -0.96 12.39
CA VAL A 104 -6.93 -0.64 12.57
C VAL A 104 -6.43 -1.05 13.95
N ARG A 105 -7.23 -0.93 15.01
CA ARG A 105 -6.85 -1.37 16.36
C ARG A 105 -6.77 -2.89 16.51
N GLU A 106 -7.60 -3.62 15.78
CA GLU A 106 -7.53 -5.08 15.76
C GLU A 106 -6.28 -5.59 15.02
N ILE A 107 -5.82 -4.82 14.03
CA ILE A 107 -4.61 -5.11 13.25
C ILE A 107 -3.34 -4.66 13.99
N ASP A 108 -3.31 -3.42 14.49
CA ASP A 108 -2.19 -2.82 15.23
C ASP A 108 -2.69 -2.17 16.52
N PRO A 109 -2.71 -2.90 17.66
CA PRO A 109 -3.23 -2.40 18.94
C PRO A 109 -2.49 -1.20 19.53
N ARG A 110 -1.37 -0.77 18.93
CA ARG A 110 -0.59 0.39 19.36
C ARG A 110 -1.17 1.73 18.91
N ILE A 111 -2.25 1.72 18.12
CA ILE A 111 -2.97 2.88 17.56
C ILE A 111 -4.12 3.35 18.48
#